data_AF-A0A498HBE5-F1
#
_entry.id   AF-A0A498HBE5-F1
#
_cell.length_a   1.000
_cell.length_b   1.000
_cell.length_c   1.000
_cell.angle_alpha   90.00
_cell.angle_beta   90.00
_cell.angle_gamma   90.00
#
_symmetry.space_group_name_H-M   'P 1'
#
loop_
_entity.id
_entity.type
_entity.pdbx_description
1 polymer ?
#
loop_
_entity_poly.entity_id
_entity_poly.type
_entity_poly.pdbx_seq_one_letter_code
_entity_poly.pdbx_strand_id
1 'polypeptide(L)'
;MQNMKEHYRLKETIVSIHADDVSHVEAAKEAIGFHRSLLENYIRRDPYFQITLEPHSCPKDAPEIVRRMTDASSTMGLGPMSAVAGTIASLAVEAMVDAGASFALVDNGGDIAYVTDRQIVVGIYAGESAVKDIGFVLEPVDNVTGVCTSSGTVGPSISFGMADAAVVFSEDVSLADSAATALSNATDPGREAVEKAFKVLEGIESINGALVVQGEYVGMWGNLPRFKKTRVNYDCITKG
;
A
#
# COMPACT_ATOMS: atom_id res chain seq x y z
N MET A 1 -4.16 -14.48 23.01
CA MET A 1 -4.42 -13.10 22.57
C MET A 1 -5.56 -13.14 21.57
N GLN A 2 -6.53 -12.24 21.71
CA GLN A 2 -7.67 -12.18 20.81
C GLN A 2 -7.29 -11.20 19.70
N ASN A 3 -7.00 -11.70 18.49
CA ASN A 3 -6.77 -10.84 17.34
C ASN A 3 -8.03 -9.98 17.14
N MET A 4 -7.90 -8.67 17.28
CA MET A 4 -8.96 -7.72 17.01
C MET A 4 -8.83 -7.22 15.57
N LYS A 5 -9.98 -7.07 14.93
CA LYS A 5 -10.12 -6.39 13.63
C LYS A 5 -11.14 -5.27 13.82
N GLU A 6 -10.72 -4.05 13.60
CA GLU A 6 -11.55 -2.85 13.69
C GLU A 6 -11.64 -2.20 12.30
N HIS A 7 -12.86 -1.91 11.85
CA HIS A 7 -13.08 -1.08 10.68
C HIS A 7 -13.22 0.39 11.11
N TYR A 8 -12.38 1.26 10.55
CA TYR A 8 -12.38 2.68 10.86
C TYR A 8 -12.53 3.52 9.58
N ARG A 9 -13.44 4.50 9.62
CA ARG A 9 -13.70 5.42 8.51
C ARG A 9 -13.54 6.86 9.01
N LEU A 10 -12.68 7.62 8.34
CA LEU A 10 -12.52 9.05 8.53
C LEU A 10 -12.54 9.76 7.17
N LYS A 11 -13.71 10.32 6.83
CA LYS A 11 -14.01 10.87 5.50
C LYS A 11 -13.73 9.83 4.40
N GLU A 12 -12.77 10.09 3.50
CA GLU A 12 -12.38 9.21 2.40
C GLU A 12 -11.41 8.09 2.82
N THR A 13 -10.74 8.21 3.97
CA THR A 13 -9.87 7.13 4.48
C THR A 13 -10.72 6.08 5.17
N ILE A 14 -10.59 4.85 4.69
CA ILE A 14 -11.29 3.69 5.21
C ILE A 14 -10.23 2.63 5.42
N VAL A 15 -10.05 2.19 6.66
CA VAL A 15 -9.01 1.25 7.03
C VAL A 15 -9.58 0.06 7.79
N SER A 16 -8.92 -1.09 7.64
CA SER A 16 -9.03 -2.20 8.59
C SER A 16 -7.78 -2.22 9.46
N ILE A 17 -7.96 -2.11 10.77
CA ILE A 17 -6.87 -2.11 11.76
C ILE A 17 -6.89 -3.45 12.50
N HIS A 18 -5.76 -4.13 12.54
CA HIS A 18 -5.58 -5.43 13.17
C HIS A 18 -4.53 -5.33 14.27
N ALA A 19 -4.88 -5.75 15.49
CA ALA A 19 -4.00 -5.67 16.66
C ALA A 19 -4.39 -6.70 17.73
N ASP A 20 -3.51 -6.91 18.71
CA ASP A 20 -3.79 -7.72 19.91
C ASP A 20 -4.34 -6.90 21.09
N ASP A 21 -4.20 -5.57 21.08
CA ASP A 21 -4.62 -4.67 22.16
C ASP A 21 -5.39 -3.45 21.62
N VAL A 22 -6.41 -3.00 22.35
CA VAL A 22 -7.29 -1.88 21.97
C VAL A 22 -6.51 -0.57 21.96
N SER A 23 -5.54 -0.41 22.86
CA SER A 23 -4.68 0.77 22.91
C SER A 23 -3.90 0.99 21.62
N HIS A 24 -3.45 -0.09 20.96
CA HIS A 24 -2.80 0.00 19.65
C HIS A 24 -3.80 0.44 18.57
N VAL A 25 -5.03 -0.07 18.59
CA VAL A 25 -6.08 0.36 17.65
C VAL A 25 -6.39 1.85 17.80
N GLU A 26 -6.46 2.36 19.03
CA GLU A 26 -6.68 3.78 19.27
C GLU A 26 -5.46 4.63 18.85
N ALA A 27 -4.23 4.16 19.08
CA ALA A 27 -3.02 4.82 18.59
C ALA A 27 -3.02 4.97 17.05
N ALA A 28 -3.45 3.92 16.32
CA ALA A 28 -3.61 4.00 14.87
C ALA A 28 -4.67 5.04 14.46
N LYS A 29 -5.84 5.05 15.10
CA LYS A 29 -6.92 6.02 14.80
C LYS A 29 -6.47 7.47 15.03
N GLU A 30 -5.76 7.72 16.13
CA GLU A 30 -5.20 9.03 16.45
C GLU A 30 -4.17 9.47 15.41
N ALA A 31 -3.23 8.60 15.05
CA ALA A 31 -2.22 8.87 14.03
C ALA A 31 -2.86 9.17 12.66
N ILE A 32 -3.85 8.38 12.23
CA ILE A 32 -4.59 8.60 10.99
C ILE A 32 -5.25 9.98 11.01
N GLY A 33 -5.96 10.33 12.08
CA GLY A 33 -6.62 11.63 12.22
C GLY A 33 -5.62 12.80 12.19
N PHE A 34 -4.50 12.66 12.90
CA PHE A 34 -3.44 13.66 12.97
C PHE A 34 -2.80 13.90 11.60
N HIS A 35 -2.31 12.85 10.94
CA HIS A 35 -1.62 12.99 9.66
C HIS A 35 -2.55 13.42 8.53
N ARG A 36 -3.81 12.96 8.52
CA ARG A 36 -4.81 13.49 7.58
C ARG A 36 -5.04 14.98 7.77
N SER A 37 -5.17 15.47 9.01
CA SER A 37 -5.31 16.90 9.28
C SER A 37 -4.12 17.70 8.76
N LEU A 38 -2.89 17.21 8.97
CA LEU A 38 -1.67 17.83 8.43
C LEU A 38 -1.68 17.89 6.89
N LEU A 39 -2.03 16.78 6.23
CA LEU A 39 -2.11 16.71 4.78
C LEU A 39 -3.19 17.65 4.22
N GLU A 40 -4.40 17.65 4.80
CA GLU A 40 -5.48 18.55 4.38
C GLU A 40 -5.11 20.03 4.56
N ASN A 41 -4.41 20.37 5.65
CA ASN A 41 -3.91 21.72 5.88
C ASN A 41 -2.83 22.11 4.86
N TYR A 42 -1.97 21.17 4.45
CA TYR A 42 -0.97 21.40 3.41
C TYR A 42 -1.63 21.62 2.05
N ILE A 43 -2.54 20.73 1.64
CA ILE A 43 -3.30 20.84 0.36
C ILE A 43 -4.09 22.16 0.30
N ARG A 44 -4.65 22.64 1.42
CA ARG A 44 -5.32 23.95 1.44
C ARG A 44 -4.39 25.13 1.13
N ARG A 45 -3.10 25.03 1.44
CA ARG A 45 -2.08 26.04 1.14
C ARG A 45 -1.52 25.86 -0.26
N ASP A 46 -1.42 24.62 -0.70
CA ASP A 46 -0.92 24.23 -2.02
C ASP A 46 -1.86 23.20 -2.68
N PRO A 47 -2.96 23.67 -3.33
CA PRO A 47 -3.93 22.79 -3.96
C PRO A 47 -3.35 21.99 -5.13
N TYR A 48 -2.25 22.45 -5.73
CA TYR A 48 -1.61 21.76 -6.85
C TYR A 48 -1.05 20.39 -6.43
N PHE A 49 -0.60 20.28 -5.18
CA PHE A 49 -0.14 19.02 -4.58
C PHE A 49 -1.14 17.86 -4.73
N GLN A 50 -2.45 18.15 -4.66
CA GLN A 50 -3.49 17.13 -4.76
C GLN A 50 -3.75 16.66 -6.20
N ILE A 51 -3.51 17.52 -7.19
CA ILE A 51 -3.95 17.27 -8.57
C ILE A 51 -2.80 16.96 -9.53
N THR A 52 -1.55 17.24 -9.16
CA THR A 52 -0.40 16.93 -10.00
C THR A 52 -0.22 15.43 -10.16
N LEU A 53 0.06 15.00 -11.40
CA LEU A 53 0.46 13.63 -11.73
C LEU A 53 1.98 13.50 -11.88
N GLU A 54 2.70 14.61 -11.81
CA GLU A 54 4.16 14.70 -11.89
C GLU A 54 4.76 15.00 -10.52
N PRO A 55 6.05 14.67 -10.31
CA PRO A 55 6.76 14.95 -9.06
C PRO A 55 6.58 16.41 -8.61
N HIS A 56 6.30 16.58 -7.32
CA HIS A 56 6.10 17.89 -6.71
C HIS A 56 7.30 18.25 -5.83
N SER A 57 7.67 19.51 -5.73
CA SER A 57 8.70 19.92 -4.78
C SER A 57 8.16 19.92 -3.34
N CYS A 58 8.93 19.41 -2.38
CA CYS A 58 8.56 19.45 -0.96
C CYS A 58 9.42 20.47 -0.18
N PRO A 59 8.80 21.47 0.47
CA PRO A 59 9.52 22.33 1.41
C PRO A 59 10.15 21.53 2.57
N LYS A 60 11.31 21.98 3.06
CA LYS A 60 12.03 21.28 4.15
C LYS A 60 11.23 21.20 5.46
N ASP A 61 10.35 22.17 5.69
CA ASP A 61 9.48 22.28 6.86
C ASP A 61 8.10 21.64 6.65
N ALA A 62 7.90 20.92 5.53
CA ALA A 62 6.66 20.23 5.28
C ALA A 62 6.40 19.14 6.34
N PRO A 63 5.12 18.91 6.70
CA PRO A 63 4.74 17.82 7.59
C PRO A 63 5.27 16.47 7.11
N GLU A 64 5.54 15.56 8.03
CA GLU A 64 6.13 14.26 7.72
C GLU A 64 5.39 13.47 6.62
N ILE A 65 4.06 13.39 6.70
CA ILE A 65 3.24 12.74 5.66
C ILE A 65 3.50 13.34 4.27
N VAL A 66 3.65 14.65 4.17
CA VAL A 66 3.90 15.35 2.89
C VAL A 66 5.31 15.04 2.39
N ARG A 67 6.30 14.99 3.28
CA ARG A 67 7.69 14.62 2.93
C ARG A 67 7.75 13.19 2.41
N ARG A 68 7.25 12.21 3.16
CA ARG A 68 7.24 10.79 2.76
C ARG A 68 6.52 10.58 1.43
N MET A 69 5.32 11.15 1.26
CA MET A 69 4.58 11.08 0.00
C MET A 69 5.35 11.66 -1.18
N THR A 70 6.04 12.79 -0.97
CA THR A 70 6.80 13.45 -2.04
C THR A 70 8.05 12.67 -2.41
N ASP A 71 8.80 12.17 -1.43
CA ASP A 71 10.03 11.41 -1.66
C ASP A 71 9.72 10.10 -2.41
N ALA A 72 8.69 9.37 -1.97
CA ALA A 72 8.22 8.14 -2.60
C ALA A 72 7.75 8.37 -4.05
N SER A 73 6.85 9.33 -4.26
CA SER A 73 6.29 9.61 -5.58
C SER A 73 7.33 10.16 -6.56
N SER A 74 8.26 10.99 -6.09
CA SER A 74 9.35 11.52 -6.91
C SER A 74 10.28 10.42 -7.41
N THR A 75 10.55 9.41 -6.57
CA THR A 75 11.34 8.23 -6.94
C THR A 75 10.69 7.47 -8.10
N MET A 76 9.35 7.44 -8.15
CA MET A 76 8.58 6.78 -9.21
C MET A 76 8.20 7.71 -10.37
N GLY A 77 8.58 8.98 -10.33
CA GLY A 77 8.19 9.95 -11.37
C GLY A 77 6.69 10.28 -11.38
N LEU A 78 6.01 10.13 -10.25
CA LEU A 78 4.56 10.35 -10.10
C LEU A 78 4.25 11.55 -9.19
N GLY A 79 2.98 11.95 -9.18
CA GLY A 79 2.46 12.94 -8.24
C GLY A 79 2.33 12.41 -6.80
N PRO A 80 2.37 13.26 -5.76
CA PRO A 80 2.39 12.85 -4.36
C PRO A 80 1.20 12.00 -3.91
N MET A 81 0.03 12.21 -4.51
CA MET A 81 -1.17 11.46 -4.16
C MET A 81 -1.08 9.97 -4.52
N SER A 82 -0.10 9.54 -5.32
CA SER A 82 0.18 8.12 -5.59
C SER A 82 0.75 7.34 -4.41
N ALA A 83 1.14 8.00 -3.32
CA ALA A 83 1.72 7.37 -2.13
C ALA A 83 0.84 7.52 -0.88
N VAL A 84 -0.35 8.12 -1.00
CA VAL A 84 -1.13 8.59 0.15
C VAL A 84 -1.60 7.44 1.04
N ALA A 85 -2.02 6.32 0.45
CA ALA A 85 -2.68 5.26 1.18
C ALA A 85 -1.68 4.43 1.98
N GLY A 86 -0.57 4.06 1.33
CA GLY A 86 0.56 3.39 1.96
C GLY A 86 1.23 4.25 3.03
N THR A 87 1.39 5.57 2.79
CA THR A 87 1.95 6.48 3.79
C THR A 87 1.09 6.54 5.05
N ILE A 88 -0.25 6.67 4.90
CA ILE A 88 -1.17 6.68 6.05
C ILE A 88 -1.14 5.36 6.80
N ALA A 89 -1.13 4.22 6.09
CA ALA A 89 -1.06 2.91 6.71
C ALA A 89 0.25 2.73 7.52
N SER A 90 1.38 3.13 6.94
CA SER A 90 2.70 3.05 7.60
C SER A 90 2.76 3.90 8.87
N LEU A 91 2.36 5.17 8.80
CA LEU A 91 2.35 6.06 9.98
C LEU A 91 1.42 5.53 11.08
N ALA A 92 0.31 4.90 10.71
CA ALA A 92 -0.58 4.27 11.68
C ALA A 92 0.07 3.07 12.37
N VAL A 93 0.75 2.19 11.62
CA VAL A 93 1.48 1.04 12.20
C VAL A 93 2.66 1.49 13.05
N GLU A 94 3.41 2.51 12.63
CA GLU A 94 4.49 3.09 13.43
C GLU A 94 3.97 3.58 14.78
N ALA A 95 2.83 4.29 14.82
CA ALA A 95 2.21 4.70 16.07
C ALA A 95 1.75 3.51 16.94
N MET A 96 1.29 2.41 16.33
CA MET A 96 0.97 1.17 17.06
C MET A 96 2.22 0.54 17.69
N VAL A 97 3.34 0.54 16.97
CA VAL A 97 4.63 0.04 17.46
C VAL A 97 5.14 0.90 18.61
N ASP A 98 5.06 2.22 18.49
CA ASP A 98 5.41 3.16 19.56
C ASP A 98 4.55 2.95 20.82
N ALA A 99 3.30 2.48 20.64
CA ALA A 99 2.41 2.09 21.72
C ALA A 99 2.69 0.69 22.31
N GLY A 100 3.63 -0.07 21.73
CA GLY A 100 4.09 -1.38 22.23
C GLY A 100 3.60 -2.60 21.43
N ALA A 101 3.06 -2.42 20.23
CA ALA A 101 2.57 -3.54 19.42
C ALA A 101 3.71 -4.42 18.86
N SER A 102 3.66 -5.72 19.13
CA SER A 102 4.43 -6.75 18.41
C SER A 102 3.68 -7.33 17.21
N PHE A 103 2.37 -7.10 17.14
CA PHE A 103 1.51 -7.40 16.00
C PHE A 103 0.62 -6.19 15.72
N ALA A 104 0.83 -5.58 14.56
CA ALA A 104 0.05 -4.47 14.06
C ALA A 104 -0.05 -4.56 12.54
N LEU A 105 -1.26 -4.43 12.00
CA LEU A 105 -1.49 -4.38 10.56
C LEU A 105 -2.59 -3.37 10.26
N VAL A 106 -2.33 -2.50 9.30
CA VAL A 106 -3.31 -1.53 8.79
C VAL A 106 -3.44 -1.73 7.29
N ASP A 107 -4.64 -2.09 6.84
CA ASP A 107 -5.01 -2.16 5.43
C ASP A 107 -5.81 -0.91 5.06
N ASN A 108 -5.28 -0.07 4.17
CA ASN A 108 -5.92 1.11 3.64
C ASN A 108 -6.29 0.93 2.17
N GLY A 109 -7.19 -0.02 1.89
CA GLY A 109 -7.75 -0.22 0.56
C GLY A 109 -6.89 -1.06 -0.39
N GLY A 110 -6.05 -1.95 0.15
CA GLY A 110 -5.07 -2.75 -0.61
C GLY A 110 -3.62 -2.36 -0.33
N ASP A 111 -3.42 -1.22 0.33
CA ASP A 111 -2.13 -0.73 0.79
C ASP A 111 -1.97 -1.06 2.27
N ILE A 112 -1.17 -2.09 2.52
CA ILE A 112 -1.04 -2.74 3.82
C ILE A 112 0.33 -2.43 4.39
N ALA A 113 0.37 -1.79 5.54
CA ALA A 113 1.54 -1.72 6.40
C ALA A 113 1.40 -2.73 7.54
N TYR A 114 2.50 -3.31 8.00
CA TYR A 114 2.48 -4.23 9.12
C TYR A 114 3.83 -4.38 9.84
N VAL A 115 3.73 -4.83 11.09
CA VAL A 115 4.78 -5.52 11.86
C VAL A 115 4.14 -6.77 12.47
N THR A 116 4.88 -7.88 12.58
CA THR A 116 4.27 -9.10 13.10
C THR A 116 5.28 -10.04 13.75
N ASP A 117 4.96 -10.51 14.95
CA ASP A 117 5.69 -11.56 15.68
C ASP A 117 5.30 -12.99 15.26
N ARG A 118 4.37 -13.11 14.31
CA ARG A 118 3.79 -14.37 13.84
C ARG A 118 3.61 -14.38 12.33
N GLN A 119 3.52 -15.57 11.77
CA GLN A 119 3.20 -15.73 10.36
C GLN A 119 1.76 -15.29 10.09
N ILE A 120 1.56 -14.45 9.06
CA ILE A 120 0.24 -14.04 8.59
C ILE A 120 0.09 -14.33 7.09
N VAL A 121 -1.15 -14.32 6.60
CA VAL A 121 -1.44 -14.52 5.18
C VAL A 121 -2.22 -13.34 4.67
N VAL A 122 -1.68 -12.64 3.67
CA VAL A 122 -2.36 -11.55 2.97
C VAL A 122 -2.86 -12.07 1.63
N GLY A 123 -4.17 -12.01 1.42
CA GLY A 123 -4.80 -12.43 0.17
C GLY A 123 -4.56 -11.41 -0.94
N ILE A 124 -4.37 -11.88 -2.17
CA ILE A 124 -4.31 -11.04 -3.36
C ILE A 124 -5.71 -10.96 -3.96
N TYR A 125 -6.18 -9.75 -4.23
CA TYR A 125 -7.43 -9.54 -4.94
C TYR A 125 -7.18 -8.97 -6.34
N ALA A 126 -7.29 -9.82 -7.36
CA ALA A 126 -7.10 -9.45 -8.77
C ALA A 126 -8.43 -9.39 -9.56
N GLY A 127 -9.52 -8.95 -8.90
CA GLY A 127 -10.81 -8.76 -9.56
C GLY A 127 -11.40 -10.03 -10.19
N GLU A 128 -11.74 -9.94 -11.48
CA GLU A 128 -12.29 -11.05 -12.26
C GLU A 128 -11.23 -11.99 -12.87
N SER A 129 -9.94 -11.71 -12.69
CA SER A 129 -8.85 -12.53 -13.22
C SER A 129 -9.01 -14.02 -12.88
N ALA A 130 -8.46 -14.88 -13.73
CA ALA A 130 -8.38 -16.32 -13.48
C ALA A 130 -7.54 -16.67 -12.23
N VAL A 131 -6.72 -15.72 -11.76
CA VAL A 131 -5.90 -15.84 -10.56
C VAL A 131 -6.76 -15.50 -9.33
N LYS A 132 -7.25 -16.53 -8.64
CA LYS A 132 -8.07 -16.41 -7.43
C LYS A 132 -7.54 -17.30 -6.31
N ASP A 133 -7.97 -16.99 -5.09
CA ASP A 133 -7.67 -17.78 -3.88
C ASP A 133 -6.18 -17.99 -3.62
N ILE A 134 -5.38 -16.94 -3.85
CA ILE A 134 -3.94 -16.92 -3.60
C ILE A 134 -3.64 -15.82 -2.58
N GLY A 135 -2.72 -16.11 -1.68
CA GLY A 135 -2.17 -15.14 -0.75
C GLY A 135 -0.68 -15.33 -0.54
N PHE A 136 -0.05 -14.28 -0.06
CA PHE A 136 1.33 -14.26 0.37
C PHE A 136 1.41 -14.64 1.84
N VAL A 137 2.31 -15.58 2.14
CA VAL A 137 2.67 -15.92 3.51
C VAL A 137 3.76 -14.96 3.96
N LEU A 138 3.42 -14.08 4.89
CA LEU A 138 4.33 -13.09 5.45
C LEU A 138 4.90 -13.65 6.74
N GLU A 139 6.23 -13.76 6.79
CA GLU A 139 6.94 -14.24 7.96
C GLU A 139 7.05 -13.13 9.03
N PRO A 140 7.38 -13.49 10.29
CA PRO A 140 7.63 -12.50 11.33
C PRO A 140 8.71 -11.48 10.93
N VAL A 141 8.42 -10.21 11.22
CA VAL A 141 9.30 -9.05 10.98
C VAL A 141 9.19 -8.09 12.16
N ASP A 142 10.31 -7.50 12.57
CA ASP A 142 10.42 -6.59 13.72
C ASP A 142 10.48 -5.11 13.32
N ASN A 143 10.67 -4.83 12.03
CA ASN A 143 10.50 -3.52 11.41
C ASN A 143 9.17 -3.39 10.68
N VAL A 144 8.68 -2.16 10.57
CA VAL A 144 7.50 -1.85 9.73
C VAL A 144 7.86 -2.09 8.27
N THR A 145 7.03 -2.85 7.59
CA THR A 145 7.12 -3.11 6.15
C THR A 145 5.72 -3.15 5.55
N GLY A 146 5.61 -3.28 4.24
CA GLY A 146 4.31 -3.27 3.60
C GLY A 146 4.23 -3.95 2.26
N VAL A 147 2.98 -4.15 1.86
CA VAL A 147 2.57 -4.63 0.56
C VAL A 147 1.46 -3.73 0.05
N CYS A 148 1.69 -3.12 -1.11
CA CYS A 148 0.76 -2.19 -1.72
C CYS A 148 0.24 -2.75 -3.03
N THR A 149 -1.02 -2.44 -3.33
CA THR A 149 -1.72 -3.00 -4.49
C THR A 149 -2.42 -1.90 -5.25
N SER A 150 -2.03 -1.72 -6.52
CA SER A 150 -2.76 -0.88 -7.45
C SER A 150 -3.48 -1.74 -8.49
N SER A 151 -4.63 -1.28 -8.96
CA SER A 151 -5.41 -1.96 -10.00
C SER A 151 -6.01 -0.92 -10.93
N GLY A 152 -5.94 -1.19 -12.23
CA GLY A 152 -6.66 -0.41 -13.24
C GLY A 152 -8.10 -0.88 -13.45
N THR A 153 -8.45 -2.06 -12.93
CA THR A 153 -9.76 -2.70 -13.17
C THR A 153 -10.61 -2.80 -11.90
N VAL A 154 -10.05 -2.53 -10.72
CA VAL A 154 -10.72 -2.64 -9.41
C VAL A 154 -10.42 -1.43 -8.53
N GLY A 155 -11.47 -0.69 -8.14
CA GLY A 155 -11.39 0.40 -7.16
C GLY A 155 -11.70 1.79 -7.74
N PRO A 156 -11.88 2.83 -6.89
CA PRO A 156 -12.21 4.19 -7.32
C PRO A 156 -10.99 5.03 -7.72
N SER A 157 -9.77 4.53 -7.47
CA SER A 157 -8.52 5.24 -7.72
C SER A 157 -8.20 5.30 -9.21
N ILE A 158 -7.75 6.45 -9.69
CA ILE A 158 -7.35 6.66 -11.08
C ILE A 158 -6.02 5.93 -11.31
N SER A 159 -6.08 4.70 -11.83
CA SER A 159 -4.97 4.03 -12.49
C SER A 159 -5.23 4.09 -14.00
N PHE A 160 -4.18 4.37 -14.78
CA PHE A 160 -4.25 4.36 -16.24
C PHE A 160 -3.84 3.00 -16.83
N GLY A 161 -3.46 2.05 -15.97
CA GLY A 161 -2.96 0.74 -16.33
C GLY A 161 -4.04 -0.27 -16.67
N MET A 162 -3.67 -1.35 -17.35
CA MET A 162 -4.55 -2.49 -17.64
C MET A 162 -4.26 -3.70 -16.73
N ALA A 163 -3.52 -3.50 -15.64
CA ALA A 163 -3.25 -4.52 -14.64
C ALA A 163 -4.50 -4.79 -13.79
N ASP A 164 -4.81 -6.08 -13.62
CA ASP A 164 -5.84 -6.52 -12.68
C ASP A 164 -5.38 -6.36 -11.24
N ALA A 165 -4.09 -6.60 -11.00
CA ALA A 165 -3.40 -6.28 -9.76
C ALA A 165 -1.90 -6.07 -10.02
N ALA A 166 -1.35 -4.95 -9.56
CA ALA A 166 0.07 -4.70 -9.45
C ALA A 166 0.41 -4.61 -7.96
N VAL A 167 1.16 -5.58 -7.45
CA VAL A 167 1.50 -5.74 -6.04
C VAL A 167 2.99 -5.46 -5.86
N VAL A 168 3.35 -4.63 -4.88
CA VAL A 168 4.75 -4.28 -4.58
C VAL A 168 5.03 -4.42 -3.09
N PHE A 169 6.17 -5.01 -2.75
CA PHE A 169 6.67 -5.18 -1.39
C PHE A 169 7.86 -4.26 -1.12
N SER A 170 7.82 -3.52 -0.02
CA SER A 170 8.94 -2.67 0.44
C SER A 170 8.86 -2.42 1.94
N GLU A 171 10.01 -2.18 2.57
CA GLU A 171 10.08 -1.58 3.91
C GLU A 171 9.61 -0.12 3.91
N ASP A 172 9.77 0.60 2.79
CA ASP A 172 9.15 1.90 2.58
C ASP A 172 7.77 1.72 1.94
N VAL A 173 6.73 1.67 2.79
CA VAL A 173 5.35 1.46 2.34
C VAL A 173 4.84 2.63 1.47
N SER A 174 5.37 3.84 1.68
CA SER A 174 5.01 5.00 0.85
C SER A 174 5.52 4.79 -0.58
N LEU A 175 6.75 4.28 -0.71
CA LEU A 175 7.35 3.90 -1.98
C LEU A 175 6.62 2.71 -2.61
N ALA A 176 6.25 1.69 -1.82
CA ALA A 176 5.49 0.55 -2.32
C ALA A 176 4.17 0.96 -3.00
N ASP A 177 3.42 1.90 -2.41
CA ASP A 177 2.15 2.42 -2.95
C ASP A 177 2.37 3.12 -4.30
N SER A 178 3.31 4.06 -4.33
CA SER A 178 3.62 4.77 -5.57
C SER A 178 4.18 3.83 -6.64
N ALA A 179 5.01 2.85 -6.24
CA ALA A 179 5.57 1.87 -7.15
C ALA A 179 4.50 0.91 -7.69
N ALA A 180 3.52 0.51 -6.89
CA ALA A 180 2.37 -0.26 -7.35
C ALA A 180 1.58 0.52 -8.40
N THR A 181 1.38 1.82 -8.19
CA THR A 181 0.74 2.71 -9.16
C THR A 181 1.55 2.82 -10.47
N ALA A 182 2.86 3.03 -10.39
CA ALA A 182 3.73 3.11 -11.55
C ALA A 182 3.77 1.78 -12.34
N LEU A 183 3.85 0.66 -11.63
CA LEU A 183 3.86 -0.68 -12.22
C LEU A 183 2.52 -0.99 -12.90
N SER A 184 1.41 -0.62 -12.28
CA SER A 184 0.07 -0.73 -12.88
C SER A 184 0.01 0.07 -14.18
N ASN A 185 0.40 1.35 -14.15
CA ASN A 185 0.41 2.23 -15.32
C ASN A 185 1.32 1.74 -16.45
N ALA A 186 2.44 1.07 -16.13
CA ALA A 186 3.36 0.50 -17.12
C ALA A 186 2.90 -0.85 -17.69
N THR A 187 1.82 -1.42 -17.17
CA THR A 187 1.32 -2.74 -17.60
C THR A 187 0.31 -2.59 -18.74
N ASP A 188 0.80 -2.87 -19.95
CA ASP A 188 -0.04 -3.06 -21.15
C ASP A 188 -0.51 -4.52 -21.30
N PRO A 189 -1.51 -4.79 -22.16
CA PRO A 189 -1.97 -6.15 -22.41
C PRO A 189 -0.94 -7.09 -23.06
N GLY A 190 -0.86 -8.31 -22.53
CA GLY A 190 -0.09 -9.41 -23.11
C GLY A 190 1.21 -9.73 -22.37
N ARG A 191 1.68 -10.97 -22.54
CA ARG A 191 2.83 -11.52 -21.81
C ARG A 191 4.09 -10.64 -21.86
N GLU A 192 4.46 -10.17 -23.04
CA GLU A 192 5.69 -9.37 -23.22
C GLU A 192 5.58 -7.99 -22.56
N ALA A 193 4.38 -7.41 -22.51
CA ALA A 193 4.13 -6.15 -21.83
C ALA A 193 4.25 -6.31 -20.31
N VAL A 194 3.70 -7.39 -19.74
CA VAL A 194 3.85 -7.72 -18.31
C VAL A 194 5.32 -7.84 -17.92
N GLU A 195 6.14 -8.50 -18.75
CA GLU A 195 7.58 -8.63 -18.48
C GLU A 195 8.29 -7.27 -18.55
N LYS A 196 7.94 -6.42 -19.52
CA LYS A 196 8.52 -5.07 -19.67
C LYS A 196 8.09 -4.10 -18.57
N ALA A 197 6.91 -4.27 -17.97
CA ALA A 197 6.37 -3.37 -16.96
C ALA A 197 7.31 -3.24 -15.75
N PHE A 198 7.99 -4.33 -15.34
CA PHE A 198 8.92 -4.33 -14.21
C PHE A 198 10.15 -3.44 -14.39
N LYS A 199 10.43 -2.93 -15.61
CA LYS A 199 11.51 -1.98 -15.85
C LYS A 199 11.37 -0.70 -15.01
N VAL A 200 10.16 -0.32 -14.63
CA VAL A 200 9.93 0.86 -13.77
C VAL A 200 10.48 0.67 -12.35
N LEU A 201 10.79 -0.56 -11.94
CA LEU A 201 11.36 -0.89 -10.63
C LEU A 201 12.88 -1.08 -10.68
N GLU A 202 13.50 -1.10 -11.87
CA GLU A 202 14.94 -1.34 -12.01
C GLU A 202 15.75 -0.23 -11.34
N GLY A 203 16.73 -0.62 -10.51
CA GLY A 203 17.62 0.32 -9.82
C GLY A 203 17.06 0.89 -8.50
N ILE A 204 15.86 0.49 -8.08
CA ILE A 204 15.26 0.93 -6.82
C ILE A 204 15.52 -0.14 -5.74
N GLU A 205 16.60 0.03 -4.99
CA GLU A 205 17.08 -0.97 -4.00
C GLU A 205 16.06 -1.28 -2.89
N SER A 206 15.23 -0.29 -2.53
CA SER A 206 14.24 -0.43 -1.46
C SER A 206 13.05 -1.33 -1.82
N ILE A 207 12.87 -1.71 -3.09
CA ILE A 207 11.77 -2.60 -3.51
C ILE A 207 12.24 -4.06 -3.42
N ASN A 208 11.60 -4.83 -2.53
CA ASN A 208 12.01 -6.22 -2.28
C ASN A 208 11.50 -7.17 -3.37
N GLY A 209 10.27 -6.97 -3.84
CA GLY A 209 9.64 -7.83 -4.83
C GLY A 209 8.32 -7.27 -5.33
N ALA A 210 7.88 -7.74 -6.49
CA ALA A 210 6.64 -7.27 -7.11
C ALA A 210 5.97 -8.37 -7.94
N LEU A 211 4.64 -8.32 -8.04
CA LEU A 211 3.81 -9.22 -8.83
C LEU A 211 2.83 -8.42 -9.67
N VAL A 212 2.64 -8.83 -10.92
CA VAL A 212 1.62 -8.27 -11.82
C VAL A 212 0.71 -9.39 -12.28
N VAL A 213 -0.61 -9.15 -12.20
CA VAL A 213 -1.63 -9.98 -12.82
C VAL A 213 -2.30 -9.17 -13.93
N GLN A 214 -2.35 -9.74 -15.13
CA GLN A 214 -2.98 -9.15 -16.30
C GLN A 214 -3.68 -10.27 -17.09
N GLY A 215 -4.99 -10.39 -16.96
CA GLY A 215 -5.76 -11.47 -17.55
C GLY A 215 -5.29 -12.85 -17.06
N GLU A 216 -4.70 -13.63 -17.97
CA GLU A 216 -4.12 -14.95 -17.68
C GLU A 216 -2.61 -14.91 -17.35
N TYR A 217 -1.97 -13.74 -17.52
CA TYR A 217 -0.55 -13.59 -17.34
C TYR A 217 -0.23 -13.16 -15.91
N VAL A 218 0.78 -13.84 -15.33
CA VAL A 218 1.36 -13.49 -14.03
C VAL A 218 2.84 -13.24 -14.22
N GLY A 219 3.26 -12.03 -13.89
CA GLY A 219 4.65 -11.63 -13.83
C GLY A 219 5.13 -11.52 -12.39
N MET A 220 6.40 -11.83 -12.14
CA MET A 220 7.02 -11.75 -10.83
C MET A 220 8.41 -11.14 -10.96
N TRP A 221 8.80 -10.31 -10.00
CA TRP A 221 10.09 -9.65 -9.94
C TRP A 221 10.63 -9.62 -8.50
N GLY A 222 11.95 -9.72 -8.37
CA GLY A 222 12.63 -9.70 -7.08
C GLY A 222 12.26 -10.88 -6.16
N ASN A 223 12.31 -10.62 -4.86
CA ASN A 223 12.06 -11.59 -3.79
C ASN A 223 10.63 -11.45 -3.29
N LEU A 224 9.76 -12.37 -3.72
CA LEU A 224 8.38 -12.44 -3.25
C LEU A 224 8.23 -13.43 -2.09
N PRO A 225 7.33 -13.15 -1.12
CA PRO A 225 6.97 -14.13 -0.12
C PRO A 225 6.36 -15.40 -0.74
N ARG A 226 6.36 -16.48 0.04
CA ARG A 226 5.80 -17.77 -0.43
C ARG A 226 4.30 -17.66 -0.68
N PHE A 227 3.84 -18.21 -1.81
CA PHE A 227 2.41 -18.33 -2.10
C PHE A 227 1.74 -19.45 -1.30
N LYS A 228 0.48 -19.21 -0.91
CA LYS A 228 -0.40 -20.22 -0.35
C LYS A 228 -1.79 -20.10 -0.98
N LYS A 229 -2.38 -21.23 -1.35
CA LYS A 229 -3.81 -21.27 -1.66
C LYS A 229 -4.59 -20.93 -0.41
N THR A 230 -5.36 -19.87 -0.46
CA THR A 230 -6.17 -19.39 0.65
C THR A 230 -7.48 -18.86 0.11
N ARG A 231 -8.59 -19.14 0.76
CA ARG A 231 -9.87 -18.58 0.34
C ARG A 231 -9.83 -17.08 0.63
N VAL A 232 -9.80 -16.25 -0.41
CA VAL A 232 -9.81 -14.80 -0.23
C VAL A 232 -11.25 -14.41 0.06
N ASN A 233 -11.56 -14.14 1.34
CA ASN A 233 -12.89 -13.67 1.70
C ASN A 233 -13.04 -12.21 1.27
N TYR A 234 -14.02 -11.95 0.40
CA TYR A 234 -14.30 -10.61 -0.13
C TYR A 234 -14.68 -9.60 0.97
N ASP A 235 -15.22 -10.07 2.10
CA ASP A 235 -15.54 -9.24 3.27
C ASP A 235 -14.29 -8.73 4.02
N CYS A 236 -13.11 -9.31 3.72
CA CYS A 236 -11.85 -8.84 4.30
C CYS A 236 -11.29 -7.62 3.57
N ILE A 237 -11.76 -7.32 2.36
CA ILE A 237 -11.29 -6.17 1.58
C ILE A 237 -11.87 -4.90 2.21
N THR A 238 -11.00 -3.96 2.54
CA THR A 238 -11.41 -2.65 3.02
C THR A 238 -12.08 -1.88 1.88
N LYS A 239 -13.40 -1.65 1.98
CA LYS A 239 -14.23 -0.97 0.96
C LYS A 239 -15.08 0.15 1.56
N GLY A 240 -15.32 1.17 0.74
CA GLY A 240 -16.24 2.29 1.02
C GLY A 240 -17.70 1.97 0.81
#